data_AF-A0ABD6BVT0-F1
#
_entry.id   AF-A0ABD6BVT0-F1
#
_cell.length_a   1.000
_cell.length_b   1.000
_cell.length_c   1.000
_cell.angle_alpha   90.00
_cell.angle_beta   90.00
_cell.angle_gamma   90.00
#
_symmetry.space_group_name_H-M   'P 1'
#
loop_
_entity.id
_entity.type
_entity.pdbx_description
1 polymer ?
#
loop_
_entity_poly.entity_id
_entity_poly.type
_entity_poly.pdbx_seq_one_letter_code
_entity_poly.pdbx_strand_id
1 'polypeptide(L)' 'SELDMLGIVNAVVVSKGRYGRTKEISLSVPIEETEHVLLSDSRLGDIENAQPFVQARFDN' A
#
# COMPACT_ATOMS: atom_id res chain seq x y z
N SER A 1 10.56 -0.76 -0.38
CA SER A 1 11.54 0.14 -1.03
C SER A 1 11.64 -0.13 -2.52
N GLU A 2 11.52 -1.38 -2.98
CA GLU A 2 11.50 -1.69 -4.42
C GLU A 2 10.38 -0.99 -5.20
N LEU A 3 9.12 -1.13 -4.78
CA LEU A 3 7.98 -0.44 -5.43
C LEU A 3 8.10 1.09 -5.42
N ASP A 4 8.81 1.64 -4.44
CA ASP A 4 9.10 3.06 -4.30
C ASP A 4 10.19 3.50 -5.30
N MET A 5 11.23 2.68 -5.47
CA MET A 5 12.22 2.87 -6.54
C MET A 5 11.62 2.72 -7.94
N LEU A 6 10.61 1.87 -8.11
CA LEU A 6 9.86 1.70 -9.36
C LEU A 6 8.84 2.81 -9.60
N GLY A 7 8.61 3.71 -8.63
CA GLY A 7 7.66 4.82 -8.75
C GLY A 7 6.18 4.41 -8.69
N ILE A 8 5.87 3.20 -8.22
CA ILE A 8 4.49 2.70 -8.08
C ILE A 8 3.87 3.25 -6.79
N VAL A 9 4.66 3.31 -5.72
CA VAL A 9 4.27 3.91 -4.44
C VAL A 9 5.25 5.02 -4.07
N ASN A 10 4.81 5.92 -3.19
CA ASN A 10 5.69 6.83 -2.47
C ASN A 10 5.71 6.40 -1.01
N ALA A 11 6.89 6.17 -0.45
CA ALA A 11 7.04 5.69 0.92
C ALA A 11 7.93 6.61 1.78
N VAL A 12 7.31 7.46 2.60
CA VAL A 12 8.00 8.44 3.47
C VAL A 12 8.23 7.86 4.86
N VAL A 13 9.47 7.91 5.36
CA VAL A 13 9.78 7.48 6.73
C VAL A 13 9.39 8.57 7.72
N VAL A 14 8.48 8.26 8.65
CA VAL A 14 8.00 9.17 9.69
C VAL A 14 8.37 8.64 11.08
N SER A 15 8.90 9.52 11.92
CA SER A 15 9.16 9.22 13.34
C SER A 15 7.88 9.43 14.15
N LYS A 16 7.49 8.42 14.93
CA LYS A 16 6.39 8.48 15.91
C LYS A 16 6.94 8.52 17.35
N GLY A 17 8.16 9.02 17.55
CA GLY A 17 8.79 9.16 18.86
C GLY A 17 9.06 7.83 19.55
N ARG A 18 8.55 7.65 20.78
CA ARG A 18 8.68 6.38 21.53
C ARG A 18 7.93 5.21 20.90
N TYR A 19 7.00 5.49 19.98
CA TYR A 19 6.28 4.46 19.21
C TYR A 19 7.05 3.98 17.98
N GLY A 20 8.30 4.43 17.81
CA GLY A 20 9.19 3.98 16.75
C GLY A 20 9.06 4.78 15.47
N ARG A 21 9.42 4.15 14.35
CA ARG A 21 9.40 4.75 13.01
C ARG A 21 8.59 3.85 12.09
N THR A 22 7.79 4.46 11.21
CA THR A 22 7.02 3.73 10.20
C THR A 22 7.20 4.39 8.84
N LYS A 23 6.78 3.71 7.78
CA LYS A 23 6.62 4.31 6.46
C LYS A 23 5.15 4.66 6.26
N GLU A 24 4.90 5.92 5.92
CA GLU A 24 3.62 6.35 5.37
C GLU A 24 3.69 6.13 3.86
N ILE A 25 2.77 5.33 3.33
CA ILE A 25 2.79 4.87 1.93
C ILE A 25 1.54 5.38 1.21
N SER A 26 1.75 5.95 0.03
CA SER A 26 0.68 6.35 -0.90
C SER A 26 0.93 5.79 -2.30
N LEU A 27 -0.13 5.55 -3.06
CA LEU A 27 -0.01 5.17 -4.47
C LEU A 27 0.40 6.39 -5.30
N SER A 28 1.37 6.19 -6.19
CA SER A 28 1.83 7.22 -7.13
C SER A 28 1.30 6.98 -8.56
N VAL A 29 0.57 5.88 -8.75
CA VAL A 29 -0.07 5.48 -10.00
C VAL A 29 -1.60 5.51 -9.86
N PRO A 30 -2.35 5.62 -10.97
CA PRO A 30 -3.81 5.54 -10.96
C PRO A 30 -4.35 4.25 -10.35
N ILE A 31 -5.38 4.37 -9.50
CA ILE A 31 -5.93 3.22 -8.74
C ILE A 31 -6.65 2.25 -9.67
N GLU A 32 -7.54 2.74 -10.55
CA GLU A 32 -8.38 1.90 -11.41
C GLU A 32 -7.52 1.01 -12.32
N GLU A 33 -6.54 1.59 -13.02
CA GLU A 33 -5.63 0.85 -13.88
C GLU A 33 -4.76 -0.14 -13.11
N THR A 34 -4.31 0.24 -11.90
CA THR A 34 -3.52 -0.66 -11.04
C THR A 34 -4.37 -1.85 -10.58
N GLU A 35 -5.62 -1.62 -10.19
CA GLU A 35 -6.56 -2.65 -9.80
C GLU A 35 -6.83 -3.62 -10.96
N HIS A 36 -7.09 -3.10 -12.16
CA HIS A 36 -7.28 -3.94 -13.35
C HIS A 36 -6.08 -4.85 -13.63
N VAL A 37 -4.85 -4.33 -13.53
CA VAL A 37 -3.64 -5.14 -13.72
C VAL A 37 -3.53 -6.22 -12.64
N LEU A 38 -3.76 -5.86 -11.37
CA LEU A 38 -3.69 -6.81 -10.26
C LEU A 38 -4.73 -7.93 -10.38
N LEU A 39 -5.98 -7.60 -10.73
CA LEU A 39 -7.07 -8.56 -10.89
C LEU A 39 -6.91 -9.46 -12.13
N SER A 40 -6.17 -8.99 -13.14
CA SER A 40 -5.87 -9.82 -14.32
C SER A 40 -4.82 -10.91 -14.05
N ASP A 41 -4.03 -10.80 -12.98
CA ASP A 41 -3.01 -11.79 -12.64
C ASP A 41 -3.65 -12.99 -11.92
N SER A 42 -3.65 -14.15 -12.59
CA SER A 42 -4.19 -15.41 -12.06
C SER A 42 -3.64 -15.83 -10.70
N ARG A 43 -2.42 -15.38 -10.32
CA ARG A 43 -1.82 -15.68 -9.00
C ARG A 43 -2.43 -14.86 -7.87
N LEU A 44 -3.14 -13.79 -8.22
CA LEU A 44 -3.73 -12.82 -7.30
C LEU A 44 -5.26 -12.93 -7.24
N GLY A 45 -5.89 -13.94 -7.86
CA GLY A 45 -7.35 -14.05 -7.90
C GLY A 45 -8.04 -14.02 -6.53
N ASP A 46 -7.37 -14.46 -5.46
CA ASP A 46 -7.91 -14.45 -4.10
C ASP A 46 -8.04 -13.04 -3.48
N ILE A 47 -7.41 -12.01 -4.07
CA ILE A 47 -7.41 -10.65 -3.50
C ILE A 47 -8.63 -9.81 -3.90
N GLU A 48 -9.40 -10.21 -4.92
CA GLU A 48 -10.56 -9.46 -5.44
C GLU A 48 -11.60 -9.16 -4.34
N ASN A 49 -11.78 -10.09 -3.41
CA ASN A 49 -12.74 -9.97 -2.31
C ASN A 49 -12.06 -9.86 -0.94
N ALA A 50 -10.77 -9.51 -0.91
CA ALA A 50 -10.03 -9.41 0.33
C ALA A 50 -10.59 -8.28 1.22
N GLN A 51 -10.90 -8.63 2.47
CA GLN A 51 -11.22 -7.67 3.53
C GLN A 51 -10.07 -7.67 4.53
N PRO A 52 -9.05 -6.81 4.34
CA PRO A 52 -7.89 -6.82 5.22
C PRO A 52 -8.30 -6.40 6.64
N PHE A 53 -7.67 -7.02 7.64
CA PHE A 53 -7.84 -6.59 9.02
C PHE A 53 -7.42 -5.13 9.15
N VAL A 54 -8.31 -4.30 9.70
CA VAL A 54 -7.98 -2.91 10.00
C VAL A 54 -6.97 -2.92 11.14
N GLN A 55 -5.69 -2.77 10.80
CA GLN A 55 -4.66 -2.46 11.79
C GLN A 55 -4.96 -1.06 12.31
N ALA A 56 -4.93 -0.87 13.64
CA ALA A 56 -5.41 0.31 14.35
C ALA A 56 -5.22 1.61 13.53
N ARG A 57 -6.34 2.25 13.16
CA ARG A 57 -6.30 3.55 12.50
C ARG A 57 -5.72 4.54 13.50
N PHE A 58 -4.56 5.08 13.19
CA PHE A 58 -4.11 6.32 13.82
C PHE A 58 -4.88 7.43 13.10
N ASP A 59 -6.05 7.77 13.64
CA ASP A 59 -6.76 8.96 13.22
C ASP A 59 -5.84 10.19 13.49
N ASN A 60 -5.86 11.16 12.58
CA ASN A 60 -5.22 12.47 12.78
C ASN A 60 -6.07 13.36 13.70
#